data_AF-A0A4D4KLL8-F1
#
_entry.id   AF-A0A4D4KLL8-F1
#
_cell.length_a   1.000
_cell.length_b   1.000
_cell.length_c   1.000
_cell.angle_alpha   90.00
_cell.angle_beta   90.00
_cell.angle_gamma   90.00
#
_symmetry.space_group_name_H-M   'P 1'
#
loop_
_entity.id
_entity.type
_entity.pdbx_description
1 polymer ?
#
loop_
_entity_poly.entity_id
_entity_poly.type
_entity_poly.pdbx_seq_one_letter_code
_entity_poly.pdbx_strand_id
1 'polypeptide(L)'
;MTFEPVDLNLTDPTKGYLNFVLYTEARLGVASGSLNAEVSIEETQTRTPHFQEWLSRLVRCEPNAMHCTLVERAQIPALFHPCVTEDKDSPSAVGGSGCVCRRAFYDPEFGLPVVGEHFKHRGEGGTDHWTYQTYAPLDLRPDDAFSSFITGRGLFWARTEKGLLSILPQRNALGYNLGYSGGGPHALAAYLTQVADSDGQNTAAGAPYEKAHPAILAWAESSAADRGRNELTLRDLKAMQQS
;
A
#
# COMPACT_ATOMS: atom_id res chain seq x y z
N MET A 1 -3.60 2.54 -40.41
CA MET A 1 -4.48 2.77 -39.25
C MET A 1 -3.91 3.95 -38.49
N THR A 2 -4.59 5.08 -38.54
CA THR A 2 -4.26 6.30 -37.80
C THR A 2 -4.69 6.11 -36.35
N PHE A 3 -3.75 6.29 -35.42
CA PHE A 3 -4.02 6.27 -33.99
C PHE A 3 -4.96 7.43 -33.65
N GLU A 4 -6.17 7.12 -33.17
CA GLU A 4 -7.04 8.09 -32.54
C GLU A 4 -6.76 8.06 -31.03
N PRO A 5 -6.24 9.14 -30.42
CA PRO A 5 -6.03 9.20 -29.00
C PRO A 5 -7.38 9.15 -28.29
N VAL A 6 -7.61 8.09 -27.52
CA VAL A 6 -8.70 8.03 -26.55
C VAL A 6 -8.38 9.07 -25.47
N ASP A 7 -9.30 10.00 -25.23
CA ASP A 7 -9.15 10.99 -24.15
C ASP A 7 -9.03 10.25 -22.82
N LEU A 8 -7.82 10.31 -22.24
CA LEU A 8 -7.47 9.68 -20.96
C LEU A 8 -8.09 10.43 -19.76
N ASN A 9 -9.11 11.28 -19.96
CA ASN A 9 -9.72 12.15 -18.95
C ASN A 9 -8.70 13.07 -18.26
N LEU A 10 -7.64 13.48 -18.96
CA LEU A 10 -6.58 14.34 -18.40
C LEU A 10 -6.94 15.83 -18.39
N THR A 11 -8.10 16.21 -18.96
CA THR A 11 -8.48 17.62 -19.16
C THR A 11 -9.74 18.05 -18.40
N ASP A 12 -10.40 17.14 -17.69
CA ASP A 12 -11.56 17.46 -16.83
C ASP A 12 -11.08 17.84 -15.42
N PRO A 13 -11.10 19.14 -15.04
CA PRO A 13 -10.63 19.60 -13.74
C PRO A 13 -11.52 19.14 -12.57
N THR A 14 -12.69 18.54 -12.84
CA THR A 14 -13.57 17.96 -11.82
C THR A 14 -13.30 16.47 -11.58
N LYS A 15 -12.44 15.84 -12.40
CA LYS A 15 -12.12 14.40 -12.33
C LYS A 15 -10.63 14.10 -12.21
N GLY A 16 -9.76 15.09 -12.39
CA GLY A 16 -8.31 14.94 -12.32
C GLY A 16 -7.73 15.23 -10.94
N TYR A 17 -7.58 14.20 -10.09
CA TYR A 17 -6.67 14.25 -8.94
C TYR A 17 -5.39 13.48 -9.24
N LEU A 18 -4.64 13.96 -10.23
CA LEU A 18 -3.27 13.51 -10.48
C LEU A 18 -2.33 14.71 -10.46
N ASN A 19 -2.30 15.43 -9.34
CA ASN A 19 -1.15 16.25 -9.00
C ASN A 19 -0.06 15.33 -8.43
N PHE A 20 0.55 14.50 -9.28
CA PHE A 20 1.84 13.92 -8.93
C PHE A 20 2.90 15.01 -9.11
N VAL A 21 3.32 15.66 -8.01
CA VAL A 21 4.67 16.24 -7.99
C VAL A 21 5.61 15.05 -7.84
N LEU A 22 6.06 14.53 -8.97
CA LEU A 22 7.07 13.48 -9.01
C LEU A 22 8.44 14.10 -8.67
N TYR A 23 8.71 14.27 -7.37
CA TYR A 23 10.07 14.50 -6.89
C TYR A 23 10.75 13.14 -6.67
N THR A 24 11.34 12.61 -7.74
CA THR A 24 12.18 11.41 -7.66
C THR A 24 13.64 11.85 -7.72
N GLU A 25 14.29 11.98 -6.58
CA GLU A 25 15.75 11.86 -6.56
C GLU A 25 16.13 10.39 -6.60
N ALA A 26 17.07 10.06 -7.48
CA ALA A 26 17.74 8.78 -7.46
C ALA A 26 18.35 8.60 -6.07
N ARG A 27 18.03 7.48 -5.40
CA ARG A 27 18.64 7.06 -4.12
C ARG A 27 20.14 7.29 -4.18
N LEU A 28 20.64 8.40 -3.61
CA LEU A 28 22.02 8.73 -3.21
C LEU A 28 22.17 10.26 -3.06
N GLY A 29 21.72 10.81 -1.94
CA GLY A 29 21.92 12.21 -1.57
C GLY A 29 21.17 12.52 -0.27
N VAL A 30 21.81 13.27 0.63
CA VAL A 30 21.27 13.61 1.96
C VAL A 30 20.09 14.59 1.80
N ALA A 31 18.91 14.04 1.55
CA ALA A 31 17.57 14.59 1.78
C ALA A 31 16.53 13.49 1.47
N SER A 32 16.14 12.72 2.48
CA SER A 32 15.12 11.67 2.35
C SER A 32 13.72 12.28 2.26
N GLY A 33 13.26 12.55 1.04
CA GLY A 33 11.99 13.21 0.81
C GLY A 33 11.34 12.88 -0.52
N SER A 34 11.04 11.60 -0.80
CA SER A 34 9.92 11.31 -1.70
C SER A 34 8.63 11.22 -0.85
N LEU A 35 7.77 12.20 -1.07
CA LEU A 35 6.50 12.50 -0.38
C LEU A 35 5.37 11.48 -0.66
N ASN A 36 5.67 10.21 -0.92
CA ASN A 36 4.66 9.19 -1.23
C ASN A 36 4.84 8.00 -0.31
N ALA A 37 3.73 7.52 0.26
CA ALA A 37 3.71 6.37 1.15
C ALA A 37 3.98 5.08 0.38
N GLU A 38 5.22 4.86 -0.04
CA GLU A 38 5.68 3.57 -0.54
C GLU A 38 5.47 2.52 0.54
N VAL A 39 4.74 1.47 0.20
CA VAL A 39 4.50 0.33 1.07
C VAL A 39 5.17 -0.89 0.47
N SER A 40 6.11 -1.45 1.22
CA SER A 40 6.68 -2.76 0.96
C SER A 40 5.87 -3.82 1.68
N ILE A 41 5.46 -4.85 0.96
CA ILE A 41 4.68 -5.97 1.47
C ILE A 41 5.52 -7.23 1.36
N GLU A 42 5.87 -7.78 2.51
CA GLU A 42 6.70 -8.97 2.63
C GLU A 42 5.91 -10.26 2.39
N GLU A 43 6.61 -11.36 2.07
CA GLU A 43 6.00 -12.67 1.82
C GLU A 43 5.03 -13.07 2.95
N THR A 44 5.44 -12.85 4.20
CA THR A 44 4.66 -13.27 5.37
C THR A 44 3.30 -12.55 5.45
N GLN A 45 3.18 -11.36 4.89
CA GLN A 45 1.99 -10.53 4.87
C GLN A 45 1.03 -10.90 3.73
N THR A 46 1.57 -11.51 2.66
CA THR A 46 0.77 -11.92 1.50
C THR A 46 -0.29 -12.97 1.85
N ARG A 47 -0.12 -13.71 2.96
CA ARG A 47 -1.06 -14.76 3.36
C ARG A 47 -2.24 -14.27 4.20
N THR A 48 -2.35 -12.96 4.44
CA THR A 48 -3.46 -12.39 5.21
C THR A 48 -4.73 -12.29 4.35
N PRO A 49 -5.94 -12.47 4.92
CA PRO A 49 -7.19 -12.37 4.15
C PRO A 49 -7.36 -11.03 3.43
N HIS A 50 -6.98 -9.94 4.10
CA HIS A 50 -7.07 -8.57 3.61
C HIS A 50 -6.12 -8.30 2.45
N PHE A 51 -4.90 -8.84 2.54
CA PHE A 51 -4.00 -8.80 1.40
C PHE A 51 -4.55 -9.60 0.21
N GLN A 52 -5.13 -10.79 0.44
CA GLN A 52 -5.70 -11.60 -0.64
C GLN A 52 -6.92 -10.92 -1.29
N GLU A 53 -7.77 -10.26 -0.50
CA GLU A 53 -8.86 -9.39 -1.00
C GLU A 53 -8.29 -8.30 -1.92
N TRP A 54 -7.28 -7.56 -1.44
CA TRP A 54 -6.60 -6.53 -2.22
C TRP A 54 -5.93 -7.08 -3.49
N LEU A 55 -5.18 -8.18 -3.39
CA LEU A 55 -4.51 -8.82 -4.52
C LEU A 55 -5.52 -9.26 -5.58
N SER A 56 -6.67 -9.80 -5.17
CA SER A 56 -7.69 -10.32 -6.08
C SER A 56 -8.32 -9.27 -6.99
N ARG A 57 -8.27 -7.98 -6.60
CA ARG A 57 -8.77 -6.87 -7.43
C ARG A 57 -7.72 -6.26 -8.36
N LEU A 58 -6.43 -6.58 -8.17
CA LEU A 58 -5.37 -5.98 -8.97
C LEU A 58 -5.45 -6.47 -10.42
N VAL A 59 -5.26 -5.55 -11.35
CA VAL A 59 -5.29 -5.85 -12.78
C VAL A 59 -3.88 -5.84 -13.32
N ARG A 60 -3.46 -6.97 -13.91
CA ARG A 60 -2.16 -7.06 -14.58
C ARG A 60 -2.10 -6.09 -15.76
N CYS A 61 -1.00 -5.36 -15.90
CA CYS A 61 -0.81 -4.40 -16.98
C CYS A 61 0.62 -4.40 -17.52
N GLU A 62 0.84 -3.69 -18.63
CA GLU A 62 2.19 -3.37 -19.07
C GLU A 62 2.83 -2.37 -18.08
N PRO A 63 4.12 -2.52 -17.75
CA PRO A 63 4.81 -1.56 -16.89
C PRO A 63 4.87 -0.18 -17.54
N ASN A 64 4.70 0.86 -16.72
CA ASN A 64 4.82 2.25 -17.15
C ASN A 64 5.76 3.03 -16.20
N ALA A 65 5.92 4.33 -16.44
CA ALA A 65 6.81 5.18 -15.63
C ALA A 65 6.53 5.12 -14.12
N MET A 66 5.27 4.95 -13.72
CA MET A 66 4.87 4.86 -12.30
C MET A 66 5.26 3.52 -11.66
N HIS A 67 5.44 2.45 -12.43
CA HIS A 67 5.98 1.20 -11.90
C HIS A 67 7.50 1.29 -11.73
N CYS A 68 8.17 1.99 -12.64
CA CYS A 68 9.61 2.22 -12.57
C CYS A 68 10.03 3.01 -11.32
N THR A 69 9.12 3.79 -10.72
CA THR A 69 9.39 4.56 -9.49
C THR A 69 9.32 3.71 -8.22
N LEU A 70 8.79 2.49 -8.31
CA LEU A 70 8.69 1.54 -7.18
C LEU A 70 9.91 0.60 -7.09
N VAL A 71 10.75 0.54 -8.11
CA VAL A 71 11.90 -0.38 -8.17
C VAL A 71 13.21 0.37 -8.30
N GLU A 72 14.32 -0.28 -7.94
CA GLU A 72 15.63 0.33 -8.16
C GLU A 72 15.96 0.42 -9.65
N ARG A 73 16.77 1.42 -10.04
CA ARG A 73 17.14 1.64 -11.45
C ARG A 73 17.70 0.38 -12.13
N ALA A 74 18.50 -0.39 -11.42
CA ALA A 74 19.09 -1.64 -11.93
C ALA A 74 18.04 -2.75 -12.16
N GLN A 75 16.89 -2.67 -11.50
CA GLN A 75 15.81 -3.64 -11.54
C GLN A 75 14.74 -3.30 -12.58
N ILE A 76 14.72 -2.06 -13.10
CA ILE A 76 13.75 -1.61 -14.12
C ILE A 76 13.63 -2.56 -15.31
N PRO A 77 14.72 -3.06 -15.93
CA PRO A 77 14.60 -3.98 -17.06
C PRO A 77 13.77 -5.23 -16.75
N ALA A 78 13.87 -5.74 -15.52
CA ALA A 78 13.14 -6.95 -15.10
C ALA A 78 11.61 -6.74 -14.97
N LEU A 79 11.11 -5.50 -14.99
CA LEU A 79 9.66 -5.23 -15.08
C LEU A 79 9.09 -5.67 -16.43
N PHE A 80 9.92 -5.63 -17.49
CA PHE A 80 9.50 -5.90 -18.87
C PHE A 80 9.81 -7.33 -19.32
N HIS A 81 10.47 -8.12 -18.47
CA HIS A 81 10.82 -9.51 -18.79
C HIS A 81 9.71 -10.46 -18.31
N PRO A 82 9.32 -11.45 -19.11
CA PRO A 82 8.31 -12.44 -18.71
C PRO A 82 8.80 -13.28 -17.52
N CYS A 83 7.89 -13.88 -16.76
CA CYS A 83 8.27 -14.90 -15.78
C CYS A 83 8.69 -16.19 -16.50
N VAL A 84 9.53 -17.04 -15.87
CA VAL A 84 9.83 -18.39 -16.40
C VAL A 84 8.62 -19.30 -16.52
N THR A 85 7.54 -18.96 -15.81
CA THR A 85 6.24 -19.65 -15.93
C THR A 85 5.49 -19.28 -17.21
N GLU A 86 5.85 -18.16 -17.84
CA GLU A 86 5.27 -17.64 -19.09
C GLU A 86 6.19 -17.93 -20.28
N ASP A 87 7.50 -17.74 -20.09
CA ASP A 87 8.54 -17.98 -21.08
C ASP A 87 9.76 -18.62 -20.41
N LYS A 88 10.06 -19.87 -20.76
CA LYS A 88 11.18 -20.63 -20.18
C LYS A 88 12.53 -20.03 -20.51
N ASP A 89 12.65 -19.32 -21.63
CA ASP A 89 13.88 -18.68 -22.09
C ASP A 89 13.97 -17.21 -21.64
N SER A 90 13.10 -16.80 -20.72
CA SER A 90 13.06 -15.45 -20.17
C SER A 90 14.44 -14.99 -19.67
N PRO A 91 14.81 -13.70 -19.88
CA PRO A 91 15.99 -13.11 -19.25
C PRO A 91 15.95 -13.11 -17.71
N SER A 92 14.79 -13.33 -17.10
CA SER A 92 14.62 -13.50 -15.65
C SER A 92 14.89 -14.93 -15.17
N ALA A 93 15.17 -15.87 -16.07
CA ALA A 93 15.47 -17.25 -15.72
C ALA A 93 16.81 -17.37 -14.97
N VAL A 94 16.80 -18.16 -13.90
CA VAL A 94 17.99 -18.48 -13.11
C VAL A 94 18.14 -19.99 -13.06
N GLY A 95 19.22 -20.50 -13.65
CA GLY A 95 19.59 -21.91 -13.55
C GLY A 95 18.57 -22.89 -14.13
N GLY A 96 17.85 -22.51 -15.20
CA GLY A 96 16.88 -23.36 -15.91
C GLY A 96 15.44 -23.09 -15.49
N SER A 97 15.03 -23.57 -14.30
CA SER A 97 13.62 -23.54 -13.87
C SER A 97 13.29 -22.54 -12.75
N GLY A 98 14.29 -21.85 -12.21
CA GLY A 98 14.12 -20.79 -11.20
C GLY A 98 14.02 -19.41 -11.86
N CYS A 99 13.60 -18.40 -11.11
CA CYS A 99 13.56 -17.02 -11.62
C CYS A 99 13.63 -15.95 -10.53
N VAL A 100 14.08 -14.77 -10.95
CA VAL A 100 13.81 -13.50 -10.28
C VAL A 100 13.16 -12.59 -11.31
N CYS A 101 11.82 -12.46 -11.24
CA CYS A 101 11.04 -11.68 -12.18
C CYS A 101 10.13 -10.70 -11.45
N ARG A 102 9.57 -9.75 -12.20
CA ARG A 102 8.62 -8.78 -11.67
C ARG A 102 7.37 -8.73 -12.54
N ARG A 103 6.23 -8.43 -11.91
CA ARG A 103 4.96 -8.21 -12.59
C ARG A 103 4.40 -6.85 -12.21
N ALA A 104 3.92 -6.13 -13.21
CA ALA A 104 3.22 -4.87 -13.05
C ALA A 104 1.71 -5.11 -12.95
N PHE A 105 1.07 -4.41 -12.02
CA PHE A 105 -0.37 -4.36 -11.86
C PHE A 105 -0.78 -2.93 -11.52
N TYR A 106 -2.03 -2.59 -11.77
CA TYR A 106 -2.63 -1.40 -11.16
C TYR A 106 -3.79 -1.79 -10.25
N ASP A 107 -3.99 -0.99 -9.21
CA ASP A 107 -5.17 -1.03 -8.39
C ASP A 107 -6.28 -0.21 -9.07
N PRO A 108 -7.35 -0.83 -9.59
CA PRO A 108 -8.38 -0.10 -10.34
C PRO A 108 -9.16 0.91 -9.47
N GLU A 109 -9.16 0.73 -8.15
CA GLU A 109 -9.94 1.56 -7.24
C GLU A 109 -9.25 2.88 -6.91
N PHE A 110 -7.91 2.89 -6.94
CA PHE A 110 -7.08 4.03 -6.57
C PHE A 110 -6.15 4.50 -7.70
N GLY A 111 -6.09 3.77 -8.82
CA GLY A 111 -5.19 4.05 -9.93
C GLY A 111 -3.71 3.89 -9.57
N LEU A 112 -3.39 3.16 -8.51
CA LEU A 112 -2.03 3.07 -7.97
C LEU A 112 -1.22 1.96 -8.67
N PRO A 113 0.06 2.21 -8.99
CA PRO A 113 0.94 1.18 -9.52
C PRO A 113 1.28 0.16 -8.43
N VAL A 114 1.36 -1.10 -8.81
CA VAL A 114 1.80 -2.20 -7.95
C VAL A 114 2.83 -3.03 -8.70
N VAL A 115 3.96 -3.30 -8.06
CA VAL A 115 4.98 -4.21 -8.55
C VAL A 115 5.03 -5.42 -7.65
N GLY A 116 4.76 -6.61 -8.20
CA GLY A 116 5.03 -7.89 -7.54
C GLY A 116 6.39 -8.41 -7.95
N GLU A 117 7.27 -8.68 -6.99
CA GLU A 117 8.54 -9.38 -7.21
C GLU A 117 8.37 -10.86 -6.88
N HIS A 118 8.87 -11.71 -7.78
CA HIS A 118 8.74 -13.15 -7.69
C HIS A 118 10.10 -13.80 -7.67
N PHE A 119 10.35 -14.56 -6.62
CA PHE A 119 11.49 -15.45 -6.51
C PHE A 119 11.02 -16.89 -6.54
N LYS A 120 11.63 -17.68 -7.43
CA LYS A 120 11.43 -19.12 -7.51
C LYS A 120 12.75 -19.84 -7.50
N HIS A 121 12.95 -20.72 -6.51
CA HIS A 121 14.13 -21.60 -6.47
C HIS A 121 14.04 -22.72 -7.53
N ARG A 122 15.19 -23.27 -7.93
CA ARG A 122 15.30 -24.43 -8.81
C ARG A 122 14.90 -25.74 -8.11
N GLY A 123 14.24 -26.66 -8.82
CA GLY A 123 13.92 -28.03 -8.36
C GLY A 123 12.49 -28.24 -7.83
N GLU A 124 12.04 -29.49 -7.77
CA GLU A 124 10.75 -29.87 -7.15
C GLU A 124 10.80 -29.60 -5.64
N GLY A 125 9.78 -28.90 -5.11
CA GLY A 125 9.74 -28.45 -3.71
C GLY A 125 10.46 -27.12 -3.43
N GLY A 126 10.92 -26.40 -4.45
CA GLY A 126 11.57 -25.09 -4.31
C GLY A 126 10.64 -24.02 -3.71
N THR A 127 11.23 -23.08 -2.96
CA THR A 127 10.53 -21.92 -2.41
C THR A 127 10.03 -21.03 -3.56
N ASP A 128 8.72 -20.77 -3.55
CA ASP A 128 8.03 -19.85 -4.46
C ASP A 128 7.42 -18.76 -3.58
N HIS A 129 7.96 -17.54 -3.66
CA HIS A 129 7.47 -16.44 -2.85
C HIS A 129 7.33 -15.15 -3.66
N TRP A 130 6.35 -14.37 -3.22
CA TRP A 130 6.03 -13.07 -3.78
C TRP A 130 6.16 -12.01 -2.71
N THR A 131 6.76 -10.89 -3.08
CA THR A 131 6.71 -9.63 -2.34
C THR A 131 6.09 -8.57 -3.24
N TYR A 132 5.55 -7.51 -2.66
CA TYR A 132 4.86 -6.47 -3.42
C TYR A 132 5.31 -5.08 -2.96
N GLN A 133 5.33 -4.16 -3.90
CA GLN A 133 5.59 -2.74 -3.67
C GLN A 133 4.47 -1.94 -4.31
N THR A 134 3.96 -0.95 -3.59
CA THR A 134 2.91 -0.04 -4.07
C THR A 134 3.07 1.30 -3.38
N TYR A 135 2.29 2.29 -3.80
CA TYR A 135 1.97 3.43 -2.96
C TYR A 135 0.69 3.17 -2.15
N ALA A 136 0.55 3.87 -1.03
CA ALA A 136 -0.69 4.00 -0.28
C ALA A 136 -1.19 5.45 -0.40
N PRO A 137 -2.51 5.66 -0.50
CA PRO A 137 -3.05 6.99 -0.47
C PRO A 137 -2.88 7.59 0.93
N LEU A 138 -2.62 8.90 0.99
CA LEU A 138 -2.47 9.62 2.26
C LEU A 138 -3.81 9.97 2.90
N ASP A 139 -4.89 9.83 2.16
CA ASP A 139 -6.26 10.07 2.59
C ASP A 139 -7.17 9.11 1.79
N LEU A 140 -8.36 8.79 2.28
CA LEU A 140 -9.34 8.09 1.45
C LEU A 140 -9.80 9.02 0.31
N ARG A 141 -10.45 8.43 -0.70
CA ARG A 141 -10.99 9.23 -1.80
C ARG A 141 -12.01 10.25 -1.26
N PRO A 142 -12.16 11.41 -1.91
CA PRO A 142 -13.28 12.30 -1.63
C PRO A 142 -14.60 11.50 -1.60
N ASP A 143 -15.44 11.78 -0.61
CA ASP A 143 -16.74 11.13 -0.39
C ASP A 143 -16.69 9.63 -0.01
N ASP A 144 -15.51 9.06 0.27
CA ASP A 144 -15.39 7.80 0.99
C ASP A 144 -15.26 8.09 2.49
N ALA A 145 -16.14 7.48 3.29
CA ALA A 145 -16.05 7.54 4.74
C ALA A 145 -15.40 6.27 5.29
N PHE A 146 -14.65 6.42 6.38
CA PHE A 146 -14.08 5.31 7.12
C PHE A 146 -15.16 4.49 7.83
N SER A 147 -15.10 3.17 7.69
CA SER A 147 -15.95 2.22 8.42
C SER A 147 -15.17 1.46 9.49
N SER A 148 -14.01 0.92 9.14
CA SER A 148 -13.20 0.16 10.10
C SER A 148 -11.71 0.20 9.79
N PHE A 149 -10.91 0.08 10.85
CA PHE A 149 -9.47 -0.07 10.81
C PHE A 149 -9.13 -1.54 11.03
N ILE A 150 -8.23 -2.09 10.22
CA ILE A 150 -7.89 -3.49 10.25
C ILE A 150 -6.38 -3.67 10.30
N THR A 151 -5.90 -4.51 11.22
CA THR A 151 -4.50 -4.94 11.28
C THR A 151 -4.32 -6.36 10.76
N GLY A 152 -3.27 -6.58 9.97
CA GLY A 152 -2.92 -7.89 9.45
C GLY A 152 -1.42 -8.06 9.27
N ARG A 153 -0.77 -8.79 10.20
CA ARG A 153 0.68 -9.07 10.18
C ARG A 153 1.54 -7.81 9.93
N GLY A 154 1.23 -6.72 10.62
CA GLY A 154 1.95 -5.45 10.49
C GLY A 154 1.58 -4.62 9.25
N LEU A 155 0.53 -4.98 8.50
CA LEU A 155 -0.13 -4.09 7.55
C LEU A 155 -1.36 -3.46 8.17
N PHE A 156 -1.58 -2.18 7.86
CA PHE A 156 -2.78 -1.44 8.23
C PHE A 156 -3.66 -1.19 7.02
N TRP A 157 -4.95 -1.40 7.23
CA TRP A 157 -5.98 -1.22 6.23
C TRP A 157 -7.10 -0.37 6.81
N ALA A 158 -7.74 0.41 5.95
CA ALA A 158 -9.03 1.01 6.22
C ALA A 158 -10.07 0.35 5.31
N ARG A 159 -11.22 -0.03 5.87
CA ARG A 159 -12.40 -0.36 5.10
C ARG A 159 -13.29 0.87 5.04
N THR A 160 -13.75 1.23 3.84
CA THR A 160 -14.71 2.31 3.65
C THR A 160 -16.13 1.83 3.96
N GLU A 161 -17.08 2.75 4.15
CA GLU A 161 -18.50 2.40 4.28
C GLU A 161 -19.06 1.64 3.06
N LYS A 162 -18.48 1.88 1.88
CA LYS A 162 -18.81 1.15 0.64
C LYS A 162 -18.18 -0.26 0.60
N GLY A 163 -17.49 -0.66 1.66
CA GLY A 163 -16.84 -1.97 1.78
C GLY A 163 -15.46 -2.06 1.12
N LEU A 164 -14.95 -0.97 0.54
CA LEU A 164 -13.67 -0.99 -0.17
C LEU A 164 -12.50 -1.02 0.79
N LEU A 165 -11.51 -1.88 0.53
CA LEU A 165 -10.28 -1.95 1.30
C LEU A 165 -9.21 -0.98 0.74
N SER A 166 -8.70 -0.09 1.57
CA SER A 166 -7.56 0.79 1.27
C SER A 166 -6.38 0.41 2.14
N ILE A 167 -5.21 0.24 1.53
CA ILE A 167 -3.96 0.12 2.29
C ILE A 167 -3.61 1.48 2.89
N LEU A 168 -3.19 1.50 4.15
CA LEU A 168 -2.84 2.74 4.84
C LEU A 168 -1.33 3.03 4.75
N PRO A 169 -0.95 4.32 4.71
CA PRO A 169 0.41 4.75 4.44
C PRO A 169 1.38 4.42 5.57
N GLN A 170 2.28 3.47 5.36
CA GLN A 170 3.24 3.00 6.36
C GLN A 170 4.69 3.27 5.93
N ARG A 171 5.50 3.85 6.82
CA ARG A 171 6.97 3.96 6.66
C ARG A 171 7.67 2.77 7.32
N ASN A 172 8.76 2.30 6.73
CA ASN A 172 9.57 1.18 7.25
C ASN A 172 10.49 1.54 8.44
N ALA A 173 10.19 2.60 9.20
CA ALA A 173 11.00 3.02 10.34
C ALA A 173 10.21 2.82 11.65
N LEU A 174 10.43 1.69 12.32
CA LEU A 174 10.03 1.46 13.73
C LEU A 174 8.55 1.08 14.00
N GLY A 175 7.99 0.16 13.22
CA GLY A 175 6.93 -0.74 13.70
C GLY A 175 5.47 -0.28 13.57
N TYR A 176 5.19 1.00 13.43
CA TYR A 176 3.83 1.51 13.24
C TYR A 176 3.99 2.88 12.56
N ASN A 177 3.49 3.13 11.37
CA ASN A 177 3.63 4.47 10.78
C ASN A 177 2.36 4.79 10.00
N LEU A 178 1.76 5.96 10.24
CA LEU A 178 0.63 6.47 9.47
C LEU A 178 0.91 7.94 9.10
N GLY A 179 1.51 8.14 7.93
CA GLY A 179 1.75 9.49 7.37
C GLY A 179 2.92 10.29 7.98
N TYR A 180 2.84 11.63 7.87
CA TYR A 180 3.95 12.59 8.07
C TYR A 180 4.32 12.89 9.52
N SER A 181 3.44 12.62 10.48
CA SER A 181 3.69 12.97 11.88
C SER A 181 4.73 12.06 12.54
N GLY A 182 5.02 10.89 11.96
CA GLY A 182 6.03 9.92 12.38
C GLY A 182 5.41 8.58 12.81
N GLY A 183 6.14 7.80 13.60
CA GLY A 183 5.81 6.40 13.89
C GLY A 183 5.44 6.10 15.34
N GLY A 184 5.00 4.87 15.55
CA GLY A 184 4.65 4.30 16.83
C GLY A 184 3.13 4.26 17.11
N PRO A 185 2.74 3.60 18.21
CA PRO A 185 1.37 3.55 18.69
C PRO A 185 0.68 4.92 18.81
N HIS A 186 1.42 5.97 19.16
CA HIS A 186 0.89 7.33 19.23
C HIS A 186 0.42 7.89 17.88
N ALA A 187 1.14 7.65 16.78
CA ALA A 187 0.72 8.10 15.44
C ALA A 187 -0.56 7.39 15.02
N LEU A 188 -0.59 6.06 15.25
CA LEU A 188 -1.77 5.25 15.00
C LEU A 188 -2.97 5.74 15.81
N ALA A 189 -2.77 5.98 17.10
CA ALA A 189 -3.83 6.44 17.98
C ALA A 189 -4.34 7.85 17.62
N ALA A 190 -3.45 8.78 17.25
CA ALA A 190 -3.83 10.11 16.80
C ALA A 190 -4.66 10.07 15.52
N TYR A 191 -4.26 9.24 14.55
CA TYR A 191 -5.03 8.99 13.33
C TYR A 191 -6.43 8.44 13.65
N LEU A 192 -6.51 7.37 14.46
CA LEU A 192 -7.78 6.74 14.81
C LEU A 192 -8.68 7.68 15.64
N THR A 193 -8.10 8.54 16.47
CA THR A 193 -8.84 9.55 17.23
C THR A 193 -9.43 10.61 16.31
N GLN A 194 -8.65 11.12 15.35
CA GLN A 194 -9.15 12.07 14.36
C GLN A 194 -10.30 11.49 13.53
N VAL A 195 -10.16 10.23 13.11
CA VAL A 195 -11.21 9.52 12.38
C VAL A 195 -12.47 9.40 13.24
N ALA A 196 -12.35 9.09 14.53
CA ALA A 196 -13.49 9.00 15.43
C ALA A 196 -14.16 10.37 15.69
N ASP A 197 -13.36 11.41 15.96
CA ASP A 197 -13.80 12.79 16.19
C ASP A 197 -14.57 13.37 15.01
N SER A 198 -14.18 12.98 13.80
CA SER A 198 -14.77 13.45 12.55
C SER A 198 -15.88 12.55 12.01
N ASP A 199 -16.33 11.54 12.77
CA ASP A 199 -17.31 10.54 12.31
C ASP A 199 -16.92 9.87 10.98
N GLY A 200 -15.65 9.48 10.88
CA GLY A 200 -15.10 8.79 9.73
C GLY A 200 -14.80 9.68 8.51
N GLN A 201 -15.00 11.00 8.62
CA GLN A 201 -14.86 11.93 7.48
C GLN A 201 -13.43 12.43 7.27
N ASN A 202 -12.64 12.61 8.33
CA ASN A 202 -11.27 13.09 8.23
C ASN A 202 -10.27 11.92 8.31
N THR A 203 -9.94 11.38 7.14
CA THR A 203 -9.06 10.21 6.98
C THR A 203 -7.65 10.56 6.52
N ALA A 204 -7.29 11.84 6.55
CA ALA A 204 -5.95 12.29 6.21
C ALA A 204 -4.92 11.76 7.22
N ALA A 205 -3.92 11.06 6.71
CA ALA A 205 -2.79 10.56 7.47
C ALA A 205 -1.84 11.71 7.87
N GLY A 206 -1.20 11.57 9.03
CA GLY A 206 -0.33 12.61 9.59
C GLY A 206 -1.00 13.49 10.67
N ALA A 207 -2.02 12.98 11.36
CA ALA A 207 -2.63 13.67 12.50
C ALA A 207 -1.58 14.00 13.60
N PRO A 208 -1.66 15.17 14.26
CA PRO A 208 -0.75 15.52 15.36
C PRO A 208 -0.90 14.58 16.56
N TYR A 209 0.22 14.07 17.10
CA TYR A 209 0.23 13.11 18.22
C TYR A 209 -0.50 13.58 19.48
N GLU A 210 -0.47 14.88 19.76
CA GLU A 210 -1.11 15.49 20.94
C GLU A 210 -2.63 15.30 20.96
N LYS A 211 -3.22 14.91 19.83
CA LYS A 211 -4.66 14.64 19.70
C LYS A 211 -5.03 13.18 19.98
N ALA A 212 -4.10 12.29 20.30
CA ALA A 212 -4.43 10.89 20.56
C ALA A 212 -5.28 10.72 21.84
N HIS A 213 -6.45 10.09 21.72
CA HIS A 213 -7.28 9.74 22.87
C HIS A 213 -6.58 8.67 23.72
N PRO A 214 -6.51 8.81 25.07
CA PRO A 214 -5.78 7.88 25.93
C PRO A 214 -6.20 6.42 25.79
N ALA A 215 -7.50 6.13 25.66
CA ALA A 215 -8.00 4.76 25.50
C ALA A 215 -7.59 4.13 24.15
N ILE A 216 -7.59 4.93 23.07
CA ILE A 216 -7.17 4.49 21.74
C ILE A 216 -5.65 4.28 21.72
N LEU A 217 -4.90 5.14 22.42
CA LEU A 217 -3.46 4.97 22.62
C LEU A 217 -3.14 3.67 23.37
N ALA A 218 -3.82 3.43 24.50
CA ALA A 218 -3.64 2.20 25.26
C ALA A 218 -3.93 0.94 24.42
N TRP A 219 -4.94 1.00 23.55
CA TRP A 219 -5.19 -0.05 22.57
C TRP A 219 -4.03 -0.21 21.58
N ALA A 220 -3.55 0.89 20.98
CA ALA A 220 -2.48 0.88 20.00
C ALA A 220 -1.13 0.39 20.58
N GLU A 221 -0.87 0.66 21.86
CA GLU A 221 0.33 0.18 22.57
C GLU A 221 0.23 -1.27 23.01
N SER A 222 -0.99 -1.84 23.01
CA SER A 222 -1.19 -3.21 23.40
C SER A 222 -0.83 -4.19 22.27
N SER A 223 -0.51 -5.43 22.63
CA SER A 223 -0.34 -6.52 21.65
C SER A 223 -1.62 -6.85 20.86
N ALA A 224 -2.74 -6.15 21.09
CA ALA A 224 -3.94 -6.29 20.30
C ALA A 224 -3.67 -5.90 18.84
N ALA A 225 -2.95 -4.81 18.57
CA ALA A 225 -2.64 -4.41 17.21
C ALA A 225 -1.80 -5.49 16.47
N ASP A 226 -0.91 -6.20 17.18
CA ASP A 226 -0.03 -7.25 16.63
C ASP A 226 -0.71 -8.60 16.37
N ARG A 227 -1.79 -8.94 17.08
CA ARG A 227 -2.40 -10.30 17.02
C ARG A 227 -3.22 -10.59 15.74
N GLY A 228 -3.24 -9.67 14.77
CA GLY A 228 -3.54 -9.94 13.36
C GLY A 228 -4.97 -10.38 13.03
N ARG A 229 -5.94 -10.10 13.91
CA ARG A 229 -7.38 -10.36 13.71
C ARG A 229 -8.27 -9.24 14.28
N ASN A 230 -7.71 -8.05 14.47
CA ASN A 230 -8.43 -6.97 15.12
C ASN A 230 -8.90 -5.98 14.07
N GLU A 231 -10.21 -6.05 13.81
CA GLU A 231 -10.97 -4.98 13.18
C GLU A 231 -11.50 -4.08 14.30
N LEU A 232 -11.22 -2.77 14.20
CA LEU A 232 -11.84 -1.74 15.01
C LEU A 232 -12.80 -0.94 14.14
N THR A 233 -14.08 -1.06 14.41
CA THR A 233 -15.09 -0.26 13.70
C THR A 233 -15.08 1.18 14.20
N LEU A 234 -15.63 2.09 13.41
CA LEU A 234 -15.85 3.48 13.84
C LEU A 234 -16.66 3.56 15.14
N ARG A 235 -17.62 2.65 15.32
CA ARG A 235 -18.39 2.54 16.56
C ARG A 235 -17.52 2.16 17.75
N ASP A 236 -16.58 1.23 17.58
CA ASP A 236 -15.65 0.83 18.65
C ASP A 236 -14.74 1.98 19.03
N LEU A 237 -14.21 2.72 18.04
CA LEU A 237 -13.39 3.90 18.28
C LEU A 237 -14.15 4.97 19.07
N LYS A 238 -15.40 5.26 18.70
CA LYS A 238 -16.26 6.19 19.43
C LYS A 238 -16.57 5.71 20.85
N ALA A 239 -16.77 4.41 21.05
CA ALA A 239 -16.98 3.84 22.37
C ALA A 239 -15.73 4.01 23.27
N MET A 240 -14.52 3.84 22.70
CA MET A 240 -13.27 4.10 23.41
C MET A 240 -13.07 5.57 23.79
N GLN A 241 -13.67 6.52 23.04
CA GLN A 241 -13.62 7.95 23.41
C GLN A 241 -14.56 8.32 24.56
N GLN A 242 -15.53 7.45 24.86
CA GLN A 242 -16.53 7.67 25.92
C GLN A 242 -16.15 6.98 27.24
N SER A 243 -15.08 6.18 27.24
CA SER A 243 -14.54 5.47 28.41
C SER A 243 -13.43 6.26 29.10
#